data_AF-A6RB95-F1
#
_entry.id   AF-A6RB95-F1
#
_cell.length_a   1.000
_cell.length_b   1.000
_cell.length_c   1.000
_cell.angle_alpha   90.00
_cell.angle_beta   90.00
_cell.angle_gamma   90.00
#
_symmetry.space_group_name_H-M   'P 1'
#
loop_
_entity.id
_entity.type
_entity.pdbx_description
1 polymer ?
#
loop_
_entity_poly.entity_id
_entity_poly.type
_entity_poly.pdbx_seq_one_letter_code
_entity_poly.pdbx_strand_id
1 'polypeptide(L)'
;MDRLVEATLPFGMVPPVVMEFPGITAGGGYAGTAGESSSFKYGFFDRTTNSVEMVLANGDVTTASETQNSDLFRGAAGAVGTLGITTLLELQLIPAKMYVKATYHPKRCVADTIRLVKEETNNPTNDYVDGILFSKDHGVVVTGTMTDEKPSETQVQTFSRSRDPWYYLHVKDKTQDVTSPVTEYIPLAEYLFRYDRGGFWVGASSFDYFKFPFNKFTRWFLDDFLNTQDQIEGSSPEKMINIGLWGFGPADYDEFISKNRELEHQLLHKFKGMKWLYAHSYYTEDEFWQQFDKEWYDDLRKKYHAQSLPNVYDKVAVDVEAGRKEIRESWSHWVKSKRPLGGLWGIYKAIKSREYMIARTSAWKKCENVKINNTLEGRFKHRRIQYFSKVNAHLQNGQRNKGPLIGRRRSQKHTIHEQFNTFQELLIRDAFSLRPQSNKVDVPNADIIPPSNL
;
A
#
# COMPACT_ATOMS: atom_id res chain seq x y z
N MET A 1 -2.32 5.89 6.38
CA MET A 1 -3.68 5.68 6.90
C MET A 1 -3.80 6.01 8.38
N ASP A 2 -2.77 5.77 9.18
CA ASP A 2 -2.77 6.09 10.61
C ASP A 2 -3.23 7.52 10.97
N ARG A 3 -2.76 8.55 10.25
CA ARG A 3 -3.12 9.95 10.46
C ARG A 3 -4.58 10.26 10.14
N LEU A 4 -5.20 9.51 9.21
CA LEU A 4 -6.63 9.65 8.92
C LEU A 4 -7.45 9.10 10.10
N VAL A 5 -7.10 7.92 10.60
CA VAL A 5 -7.76 7.29 11.76
C VAL A 5 -7.54 8.11 13.06
N GLU A 6 -6.33 8.61 13.30
CA GLU A 6 -6.02 9.54 14.42
C GLU A 6 -6.88 10.82 14.34
N ALA A 7 -7.15 11.31 13.13
CA ALA A 7 -7.97 12.51 12.93
C ALA A 7 -9.48 12.26 13.10
N THR A 8 -10.00 11.07 12.75
CA THR A 8 -11.45 10.80 12.79
C THR A 8 -11.94 10.24 14.13
N LEU A 9 -11.18 9.34 14.77
CA LEU A 9 -11.61 8.67 16.02
C LEU A 9 -12.01 9.65 17.16
N PRO A 10 -11.34 10.80 17.37
CA PRO A 10 -11.75 11.78 18.39
C PRO A 10 -13.11 12.44 18.17
N PHE A 11 -13.75 12.22 17.01
CA PHE A 11 -15.10 12.67 16.67
C PHE A 11 -16.14 11.54 16.70
N GLY A 12 -15.76 10.32 17.09
CA GLY A 12 -16.66 9.16 17.07
C GLY A 12 -16.76 8.48 15.69
N MET A 13 -15.82 8.70 14.78
CA MET A 13 -15.93 8.32 13.37
C MET A 13 -14.68 7.59 12.84
N VAL A 14 -14.87 6.75 11.83
CA VAL A 14 -13.80 6.02 11.13
C VAL A 14 -14.13 5.93 9.62
N PRO A 15 -13.16 5.90 8.70
CA PRO A 15 -13.44 5.59 7.29
C PRO A 15 -14.02 4.16 7.15
N PRO A 16 -14.92 3.89 6.18
CA PRO A 16 -15.50 2.55 6.01
C PRO A 16 -14.47 1.51 5.53
N VAL A 17 -13.45 1.97 4.82
CA VAL A 17 -12.31 1.19 4.30
C VAL A 17 -11.04 1.86 4.81
N VAL A 18 -10.18 1.12 5.49
CA VAL A 18 -8.90 1.60 6.05
C VAL A 18 -7.86 0.52 5.85
N MET A 19 -6.85 0.78 5.00
CA MET A 19 -5.78 -0.18 4.72
C MET A 19 -4.92 -0.46 5.96
N GLU A 20 -4.64 -1.74 6.17
CA GLU A 20 -3.92 -2.33 7.30
C GLU A 20 -2.49 -1.82 7.52
N PHE A 21 -1.86 -1.21 6.51
CA PHE A 21 -0.52 -0.63 6.63
C PHE A 21 -0.60 0.88 6.97
N PRO A 22 -0.11 1.30 8.15
CA PRO A 22 -0.13 2.67 8.63
C PRO A 22 0.38 3.71 7.62
N GLY A 23 1.39 3.38 6.81
CA GLY A 23 2.07 4.31 5.91
C GLY A 23 1.31 4.71 4.64
N ILE A 24 0.36 3.92 4.14
CA ILE A 24 -0.27 4.16 2.83
C ILE A 24 -1.06 5.48 2.85
N THR A 25 -0.82 6.39 1.89
CA THR A 25 -1.49 7.69 1.85
C THR A 25 -2.93 7.59 1.34
N ALA A 26 -3.80 8.56 1.67
CA ALA A 26 -5.19 8.56 1.18
C ALA A 26 -5.27 8.76 -0.35
N GLY A 27 -4.43 9.62 -0.92
CA GLY A 27 -4.27 9.73 -2.37
C GLY A 27 -3.72 8.45 -3.00
N GLY A 28 -2.81 7.76 -2.30
CA GLY A 28 -2.29 6.45 -2.69
C GLY A 28 -3.37 5.38 -2.78
N GLY A 29 -4.19 5.18 -1.74
CA GLY A 29 -5.27 4.17 -1.75
C GLY A 29 -6.42 4.45 -2.73
N TYR A 30 -6.61 5.70 -3.12
CA TYR A 30 -7.52 6.09 -4.21
C TYR A 30 -6.89 5.79 -5.58
N ALA A 31 -5.67 6.28 -5.83
CA ALA A 31 -4.98 6.10 -7.10
C ALA A 31 -4.53 4.64 -7.35
N GLY A 32 -4.33 3.87 -6.28
CA GLY A 32 -3.93 2.47 -6.29
C GLY A 32 -4.97 1.62 -5.55
N THR A 33 -6.11 1.40 -6.22
CA THR A 33 -7.33 0.73 -5.75
C THR A 33 -7.16 -0.15 -4.51
N ALA A 34 -7.47 0.40 -3.34
CA ALA A 34 -7.32 -0.30 -2.07
C ALA A 34 -8.58 -1.09 -1.66
N GLY A 35 -8.44 -2.41 -1.53
CA GLY A 35 -9.44 -3.32 -0.95
C GLY A 35 -9.00 -3.84 0.43
N GLU A 36 -9.98 -4.21 1.26
CA GLU A 36 -9.79 -4.56 2.67
C GLU A 36 -10.86 -5.52 3.19
N SER A 37 -10.66 -5.99 4.42
CA SER A 37 -11.61 -6.82 5.19
C SER A 37 -13.05 -6.27 5.29
N SER A 38 -13.29 -4.96 5.12
CA SER A 38 -14.63 -4.36 5.05
C SER A 38 -15.15 -4.11 3.61
N SER A 39 -14.32 -4.34 2.58
CA SER A 39 -14.66 -4.00 1.18
C SER A 39 -15.78 -4.85 0.58
N PHE A 40 -16.09 -6.02 1.15
CA PHE A 40 -17.30 -6.78 0.78
C PHE A 40 -18.61 -6.00 1.05
N LYS A 41 -18.56 -5.01 1.96
CA LYS A 41 -19.70 -4.22 2.45
C LYS A 41 -19.73 -2.81 1.86
N TYR A 42 -18.55 -2.23 1.58
CA TYR A 42 -18.41 -0.84 1.13
C TYR A 42 -17.75 -0.66 -0.26
N GLY A 43 -17.30 -1.74 -0.89
CA GLY A 43 -16.42 -1.69 -2.06
C GLY A 43 -15.00 -1.28 -1.70
N PHE A 44 -14.20 -0.93 -2.71
CA PHE A 44 -12.84 -0.43 -2.53
C PHE A 44 -12.83 1.03 -2.06
N PHE A 45 -11.68 1.54 -1.65
CA PHE A 45 -11.53 2.86 -1.04
C PHE A 45 -12.10 4.01 -1.92
N ASP A 46 -12.02 3.90 -3.25
CA ASP A 46 -12.61 4.85 -4.21
C ASP A 46 -14.15 4.93 -4.13
N ARG A 47 -14.82 3.86 -3.67
CA ARG A 47 -16.28 3.82 -3.48
C ARG A 47 -16.72 4.53 -2.21
N THR A 48 -15.80 4.75 -1.28
CA THR A 48 -16.01 5.57 -0.07
C THR A 48 -15.63 7.04 -0.26
N THR A 49 -15.15 7.40 -1.46
CA THR A 49 -14.77 8.78 -1.83
C THR A 49 -15.95 9.49 -2.50
N ASN A 50 -16.21 10.75 -2.13
CA ASN A 50 -17.24 11.60 -2.75
C ASN A 50 -16.67 12.49 -3.86
N SER A 51 -15.46 12.99 -3.67
CA SER A 51 -14.74 13.82 -4.64
C SER A 51 -13.23 13.85 -4.37
N VAL A 52 -12.45 14.24 -5.37
CA VAL A 52 -11.02 14.53 -5.26
C VAL A 52 -10.66 15.87 -5.88
N GLU A 53 -9.63 16.52 -5.36
CA GLU A 53 -8.87 17.56 -6.04
C GLU A 53 -7.62 16.93 -6.66
N MET A 54 -7.31 17.29 -7.91
CA MET A 54 -6.15 16.78 -8.63
C MET A 54 -5.40 17.91 -9.36
N VAL A 55 -4.07 17.84 -9.28
CA VAL A 55 -3.17 18.60 -10.16
C VAL A 55 -2.90 17.76 -11.41
N LEU A 56 -3.26 18.27 -12.57
CA LEU A 56 -3.05 17.62 -13.87
C LEU A 56 -1.61 17.83 -14.38
N ALA A 57 -1.22 17.04 -15.39
CA ALA A 57 0.14 17.06 -15.93
C ALA A 57 0.55 18.39 -16.62
N ASN A 58 -0.43 19.23 -16.99
CA ASN A 58 -0.19 20.59 -17.50
C ASN A 58 -0.07 21.65 -16.38
N GLY A 59 -0.31 21.29 -15.12
CA GLY A 59 -0.30 22.18 -13.97
C GLY A 59 -1.67 22.75 -13.55
N ASP A 60 -2.75 22.44 -14.26
CA ASP A 60 -4.10 22.86 -13.86
C ASP A 60 -4.57 22.09 -12.62
N VAL A 61 -5.35 22.77 -11.76
CA VAL A 61 -6.02 22.17 -10.60
C VAL A 61 -7.50 21.97 -10.93
N THR A 62 -7.99 20.75 -10.78
CA THR A 62 -9.39 20.40 -11.05
C THR A 62 -10.01 19.61 -9.90
N THR A 63 -11.34 19.65 -9.80
CA THR A 63 -12.11 18.79 -8.91
C THR A 63 -12.83 17.73 -9.74
N ALA A 64 -12.84 16.50 -9.25
CA ALA A 64 -13.51 15.36 -9.86
C ALA A 64 -14.44 14.65 -8.87
N SER A 65 -15.65 14.29 -9.30
CA SER A 65 -16.71 13.61 -8.56
C SER A 65 -17.69 12.93 -9.54
N GLU A 66 -18.67 12.19 -9.06
CA GLU A 66 -19.72 11.60 -9.93
C GLU A 66 -20.55 12.64 -10.71
N THR A 67 -20.52 13.92 -10.32
CA THR A 67 -21.26 15.02 -10.96
C THR A 67 -20.39 16.04 -11.70
N GLN A 68 -19.06 15.92 -11.63
CA GLN A 68 -18.10 16.83 -12.24
C GLN A 68 -16.84 16.05 -12.64
N ASN A 69 -16.49 16.00 -13.93
CA ASN A 69 -15.36 15.19 -14.42
C ASN A 69 -15.42 13.71 -13.94
N SER A 70 -16.60 13.08 -14.02
CA SER A 70 -16.81 11.73 -13.49
C SER A 70 -15.97 10.64 -14.17
N ASP A 71 -15.57 10.86 -15.41
CA ASP A 71 -14.61 10.02 -16.13
C ASP A 71 -13.17 10.16 -15.58
N LEU A 72 -12.75 11.37 -15.18
CA LEU A 72 -11.52 11.53 -14.39
C LEU A 72 -11.66 10.93 -12.98
N PHE A 73 -12.81 11.08 -12.34
CA PHE A 73 -13.05 10.57 -10.99
C PHE A 73 -12.99 9.03 -10.93
N ARG A 74 -13.58 8.34 -11.90
CA ARG A 74 -13.54 6.87 -11.96
C ARG A 74 -12.34 6.31 -12.72
N GLY A 75 -11.71 7.07 -13.62
CA GLY A 75 -10.49 6.66 -14.31
C GLY A 75 -9.18 7.01 -13.61
N ALA A 76 -9.15 7.97 -12.67
CA ALA A 76 -7.97 8.21 -11.83
C ALA A 76 -7.88 7.24 -10.64
N ALA A 77 -9.01 6.70 -10.21
CA ALA A 77 -9.03 5.57 -9.28
C ALA A 77 -8.37 4.35 -9.95
N GLY A 78 -7.39 3.74 -9.29
CA GLY A 78 -6.65 2.58 -9.82
C GLY A 78 -5.61 2.85 -10.92
N ALA A 79 -5.62 4.00 -11.58
CA ALA A 79 -4.63 4.35 -12.61
C ALA A 79 -3.25 4.77 -12.05
N VAL A 80 -2.88 4.31 -10.85
CA VAL A 80 -1.57 4.47 -10.19
C VAL A 80 -0.94 5.86 -10.30
N GLY A 81 -1.78 6.91 -10.29
CA GLY A 81 -1.36 8.32 -10.41
C GLY A 81 -0.76 8.67 -11.79
N THR A 82 -1.27 8.09 -12.88
CA THR A 82 -0.85 8.42 -14.27
C THR A 82 -1.63 9.58 -14.88
N LEU A 83 -2.79 9.96 -14.32
CA LEU A 83 -3.65 11.05 -14.82
C LEU A 83 -3.45 12.38 -14.08
N GLY A 84 -2.69 12.39 -12.99
CA GLY A 84 -2.45 13.57 -12.15
C GLY A 84 -2.10 13.18 -10.71
N ILE A 85 -1.91 14.19 -9.87
CA ILE A 85 -1.59 14.05 -8.44
C ILE A 85 -2.79 14.47 -7.60
N THR A 86 -3.34 13.55 -6.80
CA THR A 86 -4.43 13.85 -5.86
C THR A 86 -3.93 14.67 -4.67
N THR A 87 -4.51 15.85 -4.46
CA THR A 87 -4.11 16.81 -3.40
C THR A 87 -5.10 16.86 -2.24
N LEU A 88 -6.39 16.61 -2.49
CA LEU A 88 -7.45 16.55 -1.49
C LEU A 88 -8.46 15.45 -1.84
N LEU A 89 -9.06 14.83 -0.83
CA LEU A 89 -10.16 13.89 -0.97
C LEU A 89 -11.29 14.26 0.00
N GLU A 90 -12.54 14.22 -0.45
CA GLU A 90 -13.70 14.15 0.45
C GLU A 90 -14.07 12.68 0.64
N LEU A 91 -13.97 12.19 1.87
CA LEU A 91 -14.20 10.79 2.24
C LEU A 91 -15.45 10.66 3.12
N GLN A 92 -16.23 9.61 2.87
CA GLN A 92 -17.29 9.17 3.76
C GLN A 92 -16.70 8.62 5.06
N LEU A 93 -17.47 8.72 6.15
CA LEU A 93 -17.10 8.18 7.46
C LEU A 93 -18.32 7.48 8.08
N ILE A 94 -18.08 6.39 8.80
CA ILE A 94 -19.09 5.66 9.60
C ILE A 94 -18.81 5.83 11.10
N PRO A 95 -19.81 5.63 11.98
CA PRO A 95 -19.62 5.66 13.42
C PRO A 95 -18.59 4.62 13.86
N ALA A 96 -17.59 5.06 14.64
CA ALA A 96 -16.60 4.18 15.24
C ALA A 96 -17.17 3.50 16.51
N LYS A 97 -16.59 2.34 16.84
CA LYS A 97 -16.85 1.58 18.07
C LYS A 97 -15.56 1.28 18.80
N MET A 98 -15.63 0.99 20.10
CA MET A 98 -14.41 0.75 20.90
C MET A 98 -13.63 -0.51 20.48
N TYR A 99 -14.33 -1.57 20.09
CA TYR A 99 -13.74 -2.87 19.76
C TYR A 99 -14.30 -3.44 18.46
N VAL A 100 -13.54 -4.36 17.85
CA VAL A 100 -14.05 -5.39 16.95
C VAL A 100 -14.12 -6.70 17.72
N LYS A 101 -15.31 -7.31 17.77
CA LYS A 101 -15.50 -8.69 18.20
C LYS A 101 -15.10 -9.59 17.04
N ALA A 102 -13.85 -10.03 17.03
CA ALA A 102 -13.32 -10.91 15.98
C ALA A 102 -13.58 -12.37 16.34
N THR A 103 -13.95 -13.19 15.36
CA THR A 103 -14.15 -14.64 15.50
C THR A 103 -13.35 -15.38 14.44
N TYR A 104 -12.48 -16.29 14.86
CA TYR A 104 -11.65 -17.13 14.01
C TYR A 104 -12.34 -18.49 13.81
N HIS A 105 -12.65 -18.85 12.58
CA HIS A 105 -13.38 -20.07 12.21
C HIS A 105 -12.42 -21.07 11.53
N PRO A 106 -11.83 -22.03 12.25
CA PRO A 106 -10.91 -23.01 11.67
C PRO A 106 -11.63 -23.91 10.66
N LYS A 107 -10.97 -24.18 9.53
CA LYS A 107 -11.42 -25.07 8.46
C LYS A 107 -10.28 -26.02 8.05
N ARG A 108 -10.65 -27.26 7.73
CA ARG A 108 -9.69 -28.34 7.40
C ARG A 108 -9.58 -28.65 5.91
N CYS A 109 -10.14 -27.78 5.06
CA CYS A 109 -9.79 -27.72 3.64
C CYS A 109 -10.00 -26.31 3.06
N VAL A 110 -9.32 -26.01 1.95
CA VAL A 110 -9.47 -24.74 1.20
C VAL A 110 -10.91 -24.53 0.73
N ALA A 111 -11.61 -25.58 0.29
CA ALA A 111 -12.98 -25.47 -0.24
C ALA A 111 -14.00 -25.02 0.82
N ASP A 112 -13.93 -25.55 2.04
CA ASP A 112 -14.76 -25.10 3.17
C ASP A 112 -14.41 -23.67 3.62
N THR A 113 -13.15 -23.26 3.44
CA THR A 113 -12.70 -21.89 3.74
C THR A 113 -13.34 -20.90 2.76
N ILE A 114 -13.22 -21.16 1.45
CA ILE A 114 -13.84 -20.35 0.39
C ILE A 114 -15.37 -20.32 0.53
N ARG A 115 -16.00 -21.46 0.86
CA ARG A 115 -17.45 -21.52 1.09
C ARG A 115 -17.86 -20.62 2.26
N LEU A 116 -17.17 -20.69 3.41
CA LEU A 116 -17.51 -19.84 4.55
C LEU A 116 -17.23 -18.35 4.30
N VAL A 117 -16.18 -17.97 3.56
CA VAL A 117 -16.01 -16.56 3.11
C VAL A 117 -17.20 -16.10 2.27
N LYS A 118 -17.71 -16.94 1.36
CA LYS A 118 -18.88 -16.62 0.54
C LYS A 118 -20.18 -16.55 1.36
N GLU A 119 -20.31 -17.35 2.41
CA GLU A 119 -21.43 -17.32 3.37
C GLU A 119 -21.38 -16.05 4.23
N GLU A 120 -20.24 -15.75 4.86
CA GLU A 120 -20.10 -14.62 5.80
C GLU A 120 -20.05 -13.25 5.10
N THR A 121 -19.61 -13.17 3.85
CA THR A 121 -19.77 -11.95 3.01
C THR A 121 -21.21 -11.75 2.51
N ASN A 122 -22.16 -12.62 2.84
CA ASN A 122 -23.61 -12.37 2.70
C ASN A 122 -24.29 -12.08 4.05
N ASN A 123 -23.58 -12.20 5.17
CA ASN A 123 -24.12 -11.98 6.50
C ASN A 123 -24.04 -10.47 6.85
N PRO A 124 -25.18 -9.74 6.95
CA PRO A 124 -25.18 -8.29 7.16
C PRO A 124 -24.72 -7.87 8.57
N THR A 125 -24.59 -8.81 9.50
CA THR A 125 -24.11 -8.55 10.88
C THR A 125 -22.58 -8.47 10.99
N ASN A 126 -21.85 -8.86 9.94
CA ASN A 126 -20.41 -8.62 9.84
C ASN A 126 -20.13 -7.20 9.36
N ASP A 127 -19.13 -6.55 9.95
CA ASP A 127 -18.49 -5.34 9.42
C ASP A 127 -17.18 -5.67 8.70
N TYR A 128 -16.55 -6.79 9.08
CA TYR A 128 -15.29 -7.29 8.52
C TYR A 128 -15.40 -8.80 8.21
N VAL A 129 -14.87 -9.21 7.07
CA VAL A 129 -14.63 -10.62 6.71
C VAL A 129 -13.25 -10.71 6.06
N ASP A 130 -12.40 -11.59 6.56
CA ASP A 130 -11.01 -11.82 6.15
C ASP A 130 -10.73 -13.34 6.15
N GLY A 131 -9.65 -13.80 5.50
CA GLY A 131 -9.38 -15.22 5.29
C GLY A 131 -7.89 -15.55 5.20
N ILE A 132 -7.44 -16.46 6.06
CA ILE A 132 -6.04 -16.92 6.11
C ILE A 132 -5.96 -18.39 5.71
N LEU A 133 -5.01 -18.73 4.83
CA LEU A 133 -4.63 -20.11 4.51
C LEU A 133 -3.19 -20.37 4.97
N PHE A 134 -3.00 -21.22 5.97
CA PHE A 134 -1.67 -21.65 6.43
C PHE A 134 -1.17 -22.90 5.70
N SER A 135 -2.08 -23.75 5.24
CA SER A 135 -1.83 -24.95 4.45
C SER A 135 -3.10 -25.38 3.70
N LYS A 136 -3.05 -26.49 2.96
CA LYS A 136 -4.21 -27.05 2.25
C LYS A 136 -5.32 -27.54 3.22
N ASP A 137 -4.94 -27.84 4.45
CA ASP A 137 -5.68 -28.47 5.54
C ASP A 137 -5.79 -27.60 6.81
N HIS A 138 -5.29 -26.36 6.77
CA HIS A 138 -5.46 -25.35 7.82
C HIS A 138 -5.78 -23.99 7.18
N GLY A 139 -7.08 -23.75 7.01
CA GLY A 139 -7.64 -22.42 6.71
C GLY A 139 -8.36 -21.84 7.93
N VAL A 140 -8.50 -20.53 7.96
CA VAL A 140 -9.26 -19.78 8.97
C VAL A 140 -10.02 -18.66 8.26
N VAL A 141 -11.34 -18.62 8.42
CA VAL A 141 -12.12 -17.42 8.11
C VAL A 141 -12.17 -16.56 9.36
N VAL A 142 -11.99 -15.26 9.21
CA VAL A 142 -12.11 -14.27 10.28
C VAL A 142 -13.37 -13.44 10.01
N THR A 143 -14.30 -13.41 10.96
CA THR A 143 -15.41 -12.44 10.93
C THR A 143 -15.26 -11.42 12.04
N GLY A 144 -15.72 -10.19 11.82
CA GLY A 144 -15.65 -9.10 12.79
C GLY A 144 -16.89 -8.23 12.80
N THR A 145 -17.41 -7.94 13.99
CA THR A 145 -18.50 -6.96 14.20
C THR A 145 -18.01 -5.87 15.15
N MET A 146 -18.28 -4.61 14.83
CA MET A 146 -17.94 -3.45 15.65
C MET A 146 -18.85 -3.35 16.89
N THR A 147 -18.27 -3.15 18.07
CA THR A 147 -18.98 -3.14 19.35
C THR A 147 -18.36 -2.18 20.37
N ASP A 148 -19.20 -1.49 21.15
CA ASP A 148 -18.75 -0.73 22.32
C ASP A 148 -18.60 -1.63 23.57
N GLU A 149 -19.22 -2.81 23.55
CA GLU A 149 -19.31 -3.73 24.67
C GLU A 149 -18.45 -4.98 24.47
N LYS A 150 -17.84 -5.44 25.57
CA LYS A 150 -17.19 -6.74 25.74
C LYS A 150 -17.62 -7.33 27.08
N PRO A 151 -17.58 -8.67 27.29
CA PRO A 151 -17.77 -9.24 28.62
C PRO A 151 -16.71 -8.72 29.60
N SER A 152 -17.08 -8.54 30.87
CA SER A 152 -16.22 -7.93 31.89
C SER A 152 -14.88 -8.66 32.03
N GLU A 153 -14.93 -9.99 32.11
CA GLU A 153 -13.79 -10.90 32.35
C GLU A 153 -12.89 -11.10 31.12
N THR A 154 -13.40 -10.85 29.90
CA THR A 154 -12.63 -11.05 28.67
C THR A 154 -11.54 -9.99 28.55
N GLN A 155 -10.27 -10.41 28.54
CA GLN A 155 -9.16 -9.50 28.24
C GLN A 155 -9.19 -9.07 26.76
N VAL A 156 -8.72 -7.84 26.50
CA VAL A 156 -8.58 -7.33 25.12
C VAL A 156 -7.28 -7.85 24.52
N GLN A 157 -7.32 -8.20 23.23
CA GLN A 157 -6.13 -8.63 22.49
C GLN A 157 -5.56 -7.43 21.71
N THR A 158 -4.24 -7.22 21.83
CA THR A 158 -3.47 -6.23 21.07
C THR A 158 -2.37 -6.92 20.26
N PHE A 159 -1.86 -6.25 19.23
CA PHE A 159 -0.81 -6.73 18.34
C PHE A 159 0.31 -5.69 18.11
N SER A 160 0.07 -4.42 18.42
CA SER A 160 0.98 -3.31 18.12
C SER A 160 2.23 -3.20 19.01
N ARG A 161 2.22 -3.81 20.20
CA ARG A 161 3.29 -3.63 21.19
C ARG A 161 4.38 -4.67 20.98
N SER A 162 5.64 -4.33 21.23
CA SER A 162 6.78 -5.21 20.90
C SER A 162 6.82 -6.58 21.60
N ARG A 163 6.01 -6.78 22.65
CA ARG A 163 5.82 -8.09 23.31
C ARG A 163 4.62 -8.89 22.78
N ASP A 164 3.71 -8.25 22.06
CA ASP A 164 2.50 -8.86 21.54
C ASP A 164 2.85 -9.82 20.38
N PRO A 165 2.08 -10.91 20.18
CA PRO A 165 2.25 -11.77 19.03
C PRO A 165 1.94 -11.00 17.72
N TRP A 166 2.44 -11.51 16.59
CA TRP A 166 1.99 -11.03 15.29
C TRP A 166 0.64 -11.66 14.96
N TYR A 167 -0.25 -10.91 14.33
CA TYR A 167 -1.66 -11.29 14.19
C TYR A 167 -1.86 -12.68 13.56
N TYR A 168 -1.30 -12.93 12.37
CA TYR A 168 -1.46 -14.22 11.68
C TYR A 168 -0.89 -15.41 12.46
N LEU A 169 0.18 -15.22 13.24
CA LEU A 169 0.74 -16.28 14.11
C LEU A 169 -0.15 -16.54 15.31
N HIS A 170 -0.70 -15.49 15.92
CA HIS A 170 -1.68 -15.62 17.00
C HIS A 170 -2.93 -16.36 16.51
N VAL A 171 -3.46 -16.01 15.33
CA VAL A 171 -4.57 -16.74 14.69
C VAL A 171 -4.18 -18.20 14.43
N LYS A 172 -2.95 -18.48 13.97
CA LYS A 172 -2.47 -19.86 13.77
C LYS A 172 -2.47 -20.64 15.07
N ASP A 173 -1.76 -20.15 16.08
CA ASP A 173 -1.61 -20.76 17.40
C ASP A 173 -2.98 -21.00 18.06
N LYS A 174 -3.94 -20.10 17.87
CA LYS A 174 -5.32 -20.20 18.38
C LYS A 174 -6.21 -21.19 17.62
N THR A 175 -5.85 -21.63 16.42
CA THR A 175 -6.73 -22.41 15.53
C THR A 175 -6.17 -23.75 15.06
N GLN A 176 -4.86 -23.97 15.14
CA GLN A 176 -4.21 -25.19 14.63
C GLN A 176 -4.76 -26.48 15.27
N ASP A 177 -5.05 -26.47 16.56
CA ASP A 177 -5.41 -27.67 17.35
C ASP A 177 -6.91 -27.76 17.68
N VAL A 178 -7.73 -26.81 17.20
CA VAL A 178 -9.18 -26.71 17.52
C VAL A 178 -10.07 -26.73 16.28
N THR A 179 -11.34 -27.08 16.47
CA THR A 179 -12.38 -27.11 15.41
C THR A 179 -13.56 -26.19 15.71
N SER A 180 -13.74 -25.79 16.97
CA SER A 180 -14.67 -24.74 17.38
C SER A 180 -14.14 -23.34 17.02
N PRO A 181 -15.01 -22.39 16.65
CA PRO A 181 -14.60 -20.99 16.49
C PRO A 181 -14.07 -20.38 17.79
N VAL A 182 -13.14 -19.44 17.67
CA VAL A 182 -12.51 -18.71 18.80
C VAL A 182 -12.83 -17.22 18.67
N THR A 183 -13.44 -16.63 19.70
CA THR A 183 -13.84 -15.22 19.71
C THR A 183 -12.95 -14.38 20.62
N GLU A 184 -12.49 -13.23 20.13
CA GLU A 184 -11.68 -12.26 20.86
C GLU A 184 -12.20 -10.83 20.66
N TYR A 185 -11.79 -9.91 21.54
CA TYR A 185 -12.16 -8.50 21.47
C TYR A 185 -10.89 -7.66 21.29
N ILE A 186 -10.77 -7.02 20.13
CA ILE A 186 -9.59 -6.27 19.70
C ILE A 186 -9.98 -4.79 19.63
N PRO A 187 -9.22 -3.83 20.21
CA PRO A 187 -9.50 -2.41 20.04
C PRO A 187 -9.57 -2.01 18.56
N LEU A 188 -10.50 -1.13 18.16
CA LEU A 188 -10.75 -0.89 16.72
C LEU A 188 -9.48 -0.53 15.93
N ALA A 189 -8.62 0.35 16.45
CA ALA A 189 -7.36 0.70 15.79
C ALA A 189 -6.36 -0.48 15.68
N GLU A 190 -6.32 -1.37 16.68
CA GLU A 190 -5.50 -2.60 16.65
C GLU A 190 -6.03 -3.62 15.64
N TYR A 191 -7.34 -3.66 15.39
CA TYR A 191 -7.93 -4.54 14.37
C TYR A 191 -7.64 -4.00 12.95
N LEU A 192 -7.79 -2.69 12.74
CA LEU A 192 -7.52 -2.09 11.44
C LEU A 192 -6.05 -2.30 11.03
N PHE A 193 -5.09 -1.99 11.91
CA PHE A 193 -3.66 -2.12 11.62
C PHE A 193 -3.04 -3.45 12.07
N ARG A 194 -3.84 -4.54 12.14
CA ARG A 194 -3.45 -5.84 12.72
C ARG A 194 -2.25 -6.52 12.04
N TYR A 195 -2.02 -6.26 10.75
CA TYR A 195 -0.92 -6.83 9.97
C TYR A 195 0.35 -5.94 9.89
N ASP A 196 0.36 -4.73 10.49
CA ASP A 196 1.52 -3.81 10.56
C ASP A 196 2.79 -4.53 11.05
N ARG A 197 2.70 -5.18 12.23
CA ARG A 197 3.82 -5.91 12.83
C ARG A 197 3.97 -7.32 12.28
N GLY A 198 5.12 -7.57 11.67
CA GLY A 198 5.43 -8.83 10.99
C GLY A 198 5.15 -8.78 9.49
N GLY A 199 4.45 -7.75 8.99
CA GLY A 199 4.27 -7.49 7.57
C GLY A 199 3.72 -8.70 6.80
N PHE A 200 2.50 -9.11 7.14
CA PHE A 200 1.96 -10.42 6.75
C PHE A 200 2.97 -11.55 7.08
N TRP A 201 3.36 -12.37 6.09
CA TRP A 201 4.33 -13.46 6.25
C TRP A 201 5.79 -13.02 6.08
N VAL A 202 6.04 -11.84 5.50
CA VAL A 202 7.36 -11.35 5.06
C VAL A 202 8.32 -11.15 6.25
N GLY A 203 7.78 -10.75 7.40
CA GLY A 203 8.56 -10.61 8.63
C GLY A 203 9.15 -11.94 9.09
N ALA A 204 8.43 -13.06 8.98
CA ALA A 204 8.98 -14.38 9.31
C ALA A 204 10.01 -14.85 8.28
N SER A 205 9.70 -14.67 6.99
CA SER A 205 10.62 -14.96 5.88
C SER A 205 11.99 -14.27 6.08
N SER A 206 12.01 -13.05 6.62
CA SER A 206 13.25 -12.34 6.96
C SER A 206 14.13 -13.09 7.98
N PHE A 207 13.56 -13.80 8.95
CA PHE A 207 14.35 -14.60 9.92
C PHE A 207 15.00 -15.81 9.26
N ASP A 208 14.30 -16.48 8.34
CA ASP A 208 14.87 -17.62 7.60
C ASP A 208 15.99 -17.17 6.66
N TYR A 209 15.80 -16.06 5.94
CA TYR A 209 16.83 -15.46 5.08
C TYR A 209 18.10 -15.09 5.86
N PHE A 210 17.95 -14.48 7.05
CA PHE A 210 19.06 -14.17 7.94
C PHE A 210 19.46 -15.34 8.88
N LYS A 211 18.75 -16.48 8.86
CA LYS A 211 18.86 -17.61 9.82
C LYS A 211 19.01 -17.15 11.28
N PHE A 212 18.24 -16.15 11.69
CA PHE A 212 18.06 -15.86 13.12
C PHE A 212 17.04 -16.86 13.69
N PRO A 213 17.28 -17.45 14.88
CA PRO A 213 16.35 -18.43 15.43
C PRO A 213 15.00 -17.76 15.71
N PHE A 214 13.92 -18.24 15.07
CA PHE A 214 12.61 -17.59 15.13
C PHE A 214 11.93 -17.79 16.50
N ASN A 215 12.09 -16.81 17.40
CA ASN A 215 11.61 -16.89 18.77
C ASN A 215 11.20 -15.52 19.33
N LYS A 216 10.68 -15.47 20.56
CA LYS A 216 10.18 -14.24 21.18
C LYS A 216 11.25 -13.15 21.36
N PHE A 217 12.51 -13.53 21.62
CA PHE A 217 13.60 -12.58 21.79
C PHE A 217 14.06 -11.98 20.46
N THR A 218 14.21 -12.80 19.42
CA THR A 218 14.65 -12.32 18.10
C THR A 218 13.58 -11.50 17.39
N ARG A 219 12.29 -11.86 17.54
CA ARG A 219 11.17 -11.02 17.06
C ARG A 219 11.12 -9.66 17.76
N TRP A 220 11.42 -9.59 19.05
CA TRP A 220 11.55 -8.32 19.79
C TRP A 220 12.78 -7.51 19.35
N PHE A 221 13.91 -8.17 19.08
CA PHE A 221 15.16 -7.49 18.69
C PHE A 221 15.10 -6.88 17.27
N LEU A 222 14.40 -7.51 16.33
CA LEU A 222 14.27 -7.03 14.95
C LEU A 222 12.97 -6.25 14.69
N ASP A 223 12.13 -6.02 15.70
CA ASP A 223 10.77 -5.45 15.59
C ASP A 223 10.69 -4.14 14.78
N ASP A 224 11.72 -3.30 14.88
CA ASP A 224 11.87 -2.03 14.17
C ASP A 224 12.03 -2.15 12.63
N PHE A 225 12.38 -3.34 12.14
CA PHE A 225 12.78 -3.60 10.75
C PHE A 225 11.80 -4.50 9.98
N LEU A 226 10.62 -4.78 10.54
CA LEU A 226 9.71 -5.86 10.10
C LEU A 226 8.26 -5.40 9.85
N ASN A 227 8.12 -4.19 9.30
CA ASN A 227 6.85 -3.60 8.88
C ASN A 227 6.91 -3.40 7.34
N THR A 228 5.82 -3.65 6.62
CA THR A 228 5.79 -3.71 5.14
C THR A 228 4.83 -2.69 4.50
N GLN A 229 4.79 -2.67 3.16
CA GLN A 229 3.87 -1.87 2.37
C GLN A 229 3.31 -2.64 1.17
N ASP A 230 2.14 -2.19 0.71
CA ASP A 230 1.56 -2.30 -0.63
C ASP A 230 1.04 -3.67 -1.13
N GLN A 231 -0.12 -3.81 -1.82
CA GLN A 231 -1.39 -3.04 -1.95
C GLN A 231 -2.36 -3.87 -2.86
N ILE A 232 -3.34 -3.30 -3.60
CA ILE A 232 -3.71 -3.81 -4.96
C ILE A 232 -4.81 -4.93 -5.06
N GLU A 233 -6.14 -4.72 -4.88
CA GLU A 233 -7.32 -5.50 -5.56
C GLU A 233 -8.49 -4.82 -8.28
N GLY A 234 -9.14 -5.63 -9.20
CA GLY A 234 -10.05 -5.24 -10.29
C GLY A 234 -11.51 -5.22 -9.83
N SER A 235 -12.42 -5.14 -10.79
CA SER A 235 -13.83 -5.45 -10.53
C SER A 235 -14.43 -6.29 -11.65
N SER A 236 -15.37 -7.16 -11.28
CA SER A 236 -16.21 -7.92 -12.21
C SER A 236 -17.61 -8.13 -11.58
N PRO A 237 -18.63 -8.51 -12.36
CA PRO A 237 -20.00 -8.64 -11.85
C PRO A 237 -20.25 -9.86 -10.95
N GLU A 238 -19.28 -10.78 -10.82
CA GLU A 238 -19.34 -11.92 -9.90
C GLU A 238 -18.56 -11.62 -8.61
N LYS A 239 -18.88 -12.32 -7.50
CA LYS A 239 -18.12 -12.18 -6.24
C LYS A 239 -16.66 -12.63 -6.44
N MET A 240 -15.76 -11.68 -6.64
CA MET A 240 -14.31 -11.88 -6.60
C MET A 240 -13.81 -12.20 -5.19
N ILE A 241 -12.58 -12.71 -5.10
CA ILE A 241 -11.86 -12.97 -3.85
C ILE A 241 -10.42 -12.47 -4.00
N ASN A 242 -9.97 -11.66 -3.03
CA ASN A 242 -8.57 -11.27 -2.88
C ASN A 242 -7.73 -12.50 -2.50
N ILE A 243 -6.59 -12.69 -3.15
CA ILE A 243 -5.60 -13.72 -2.79
C ILE A 243 -4.20 -13.09 -2.80
N GLY A 244 -3.81 -12.49 -1.68
CA GLY A 244 -2.42 -12.08 -1.43
C GLY A 244 -1.51 -13.29 -1.25
N LEU A 245 -0.65 -13.58 -2.23
CA LEU A 245 0.35 -14.65 -2.16
C LEU A 245 1.67 -14.12 -1.61
N TRP A 246 1.95 -14.39 -0.33
CA TRP A 246 3.13 -13.90 0.38
C TRP A 246 4.16 -15.01 0.65
N GLY A 247 5.42 -14.79 0.24
CA GLY A 247 6.53 -15.70 0.51
C GLY A 247 7.74 -15.44 -0.39
N PHE A 248 8.80 -16.24 -0.25
CA PHE A 248 9.91 -16.22 -1.19
C PHE A 248 9.57 -16.99 -2.47
N GLY A 249 9.83 -16.39 -3.63
CA GLY A 249 9.92 -17.10 -4.89
C GLY A 249 11.27 -17.83 -5.05
N PRO A 250 11.57 -18.37 -6.25
CA PRO A 250 12.87 -18.94 -6.56
C PRO A 250 14.04 -18.00 -6.27
N ALA A 251 15.20 -18.59 -5.92
CA ALA A 251 16.45 -17.84 -5.77
C ALA A 251 17.15 -17.58 -7.12
N ASP A 252 16.81 -18.35 -8.16
CA ASP A 252 17.20 -18.05 -9.53
C ASP A 252 16.26 -17.00 -10.15
N TYR A 253 16.83 -16.03 -10.85
CA TYR A 253 16.07 -14.91 -11.40
C TYR A 253 15.19 -15.32 -12.57
N ASP A 254 15.70 -16.15 -13.50
CA ASP A 254 14.93 -16.54 -14.68
C ASP A 254 13.82 -17.55 -14.32
N GLU A 255 14.02 -18.42 -13.32
CA GLU A 255 12.96 -19.24 -12.72
C GLU A 255 11.89 -18.37 -12.03
N PHE A 256 12.29 -17.30 -11.33
CA PHE A 256 11.37 -16.35 -10.68
C PHE A 256 10.52 -15.58 -11.71
N ILE A 257 11.13 -15.07 -12.79
CA ILE A 257 10.41 -14.44 -13.91
C ILE A 257 9.46 -15.45 -14.56
N SER A 258 9.94 -16.66 -14.88
CA SER A 258 9.14 -17.71 -15.52
C SER A 258 7.90 -18.07 -14.71
N LYS A 259 8.01 -18.21 -13.38
CA LYS A 259 6.85 -18.51 -12.52
C LYS A 259 5.85 -17.36 -12.39
N ASN A 260 6.30 -16.11 -12.42
CA ASN A 260 5.39 -14.96 -12.47
C ASN A 260 4.63 -14.93 -13.80
N ARG A 261 5.34 -15.11 -14.94
CA ARG A 261 4.71 -15.14 -16.26
C ARG A 261 3.72 -16.30 -16.43
N GLU A 262 4.03 -17.49 -15.92
CA GLU A 262 3.11 -18.63 -15.95
C GLU A 262 1.84 -18.38 -15.11
N LEU A 263 1.97 -17.76 -13.93
CA LEU A 263 0.82 -17.35 -13.11
C LEU A 263 -0.06 -16.32 -13.83
N GLU A 264 0.56 -15.30 -14.42
CA GLU A 264 -0.09 -14.23 -15.17
C GLU A 264 -0.82 -14.76 -16.43
N HIS A 265 -0.16 -15.62 -17.20
CA HIS A 265 -0.74 -16.34 -18.34
C HIS A 265 -1.94 -17.21 -17.93
N GLN A 266 -1.87 -17.92 -16.79
CA GLN A 266 -3.03 -18.67 -16.27
C GLN A 266 -4.17 -17.77 -15.76
N LEU A 267 -3.88 -16.62 -15.15
CA LEU A 267 -4.90 -15.66 -14.73
C LEU A 267 -5.70 -15.17 -15.96
N LEU A 268 -4.98 -14.70 -16.98
CA LEU A 268 -5.52 -14.15 -18.22
C LEU A 268 -6.34 -15.19 -19.02
N HIS A 269 -5.76 -16.34 -19.37
CA HIS A 269 -6.37 -17.25 -20.35
C HIS A 269 -7.23 -18.37 -19.75
N LYS A 270 -7.14 -18.63 -18.44
CA LYS A 270 -7.80 -19.80 -17.82
C LYS A 270 -8.73 -19.46 -16.67
N PHE A 271 -8.34 -18.53 -15.79
CA PHE A 271 -9.10 -18.26 -14.56
C PHE A 271 -10.00 -17.02 -14.62
N LYS A 272 -9.90 -16.19 -15.68
CA LYS A 272 -10.51 -14.83 -15.74
C LYS A 272 -10.15 -13.96 -14.53
N GLY A 273 -9.00 -14.25 -13.93
CA GLY A 273 -8.42 -13.42 -12.88
C GLY A 273 -7.53 -12.36 -13.50
N MET A 274 -7.14 -11.38 -12.70
CA MET A 274 -6.13 -10.40 -13.09
C MET A 274 -5.13 -10.21 -11.95
N LYS A 275 -3.86 -10.02 -12.32
CA LYS A 275 -2.85 -9.56 -11.37
C LYS A 275 -3.04 -8.06 -11.16
N TRP A 276 -2.83 -7.63 -9.93
CA TRP A 276 -3.16 -6.28 -9.49
C TRP A 276 -1.91 -5.39 -9.48
N LEU A 277 -2.08 -4.19 -10.01
CA LEU A 277 -1.11 -3.14 -10.35
C LEU A 277 -0.16 -2.61 -9.24
N TYR A 278 -0.16 -3.17 -8.02
CA TYR A 278 0.92 -2.93 -7.04
C TYR A 278 2.10 -3.88 -7.27
N ALA A 279 1.78 -5.11 -7.65
CA ALA A 279 2.75 -6.15 -7.82
C ALA A 279 3.34 -5.99 -9.23
N HIS A 280 4.66 -5.93 -9.28
CA HIS A 280 5.47 -6.05 -10.50
C HIS A 280 4.81 -6.97 -11.53
N SER A 281 4.47 -6.43 -12.69
CA SER A 281 3.85 -7.13 -13.82
C SER A 281 4.92 -7.67 -14.76
N TYR A 282 4.75 -8.91 -15.22
CA TYR A 282 5.63 -9.56 -16.19
C TYR A 282 4.90 -9.94 -17.51
N TYR A 283 3.63 -9.54 -17.64
CA TYR A 283 2.91 -9.43 -18.90
C TYR A 283 3.73 -8.58 -19.90
N THR A 284 3.72 -8.96 -21.17
CA THR A 284 4.04 -8.03 -22.26
C THR A 284 2.97 -6.95 -22.38
N GLU A 285 3.27 -5.86 -23.09
CA GLU A 285 2.31 -4.76 -23.27
C GLU A 285 0.99 -5.23 -23.92
N ASP A 286 1.06 -6.15 -24.90
CA ASP A 286 -0.13 -6.72 -25.53
C ASP A 286 -0.94 -7.63 -24.59
N GLU A 287 -0.28 -8.44 -23.75
CA GLU A 287 -0.95 -9.27 -22.71
C GLU A 287 -1.57 -8.38 -21.62
N PHE A 288 -0.94 -7.25 -21.30
CA PHE A 288 -1.44 -6.27 -20.34
C PHE A 288 -2.71 -5.59 -20.87
N TRP A 289 -2.66 -4.98 -22.06
CA TRP A 289 -3.81 -4.25 -22.61
C TRP A 289 -4.96 -5.16 -23.06
N GLN A 290 -4.76 -6.48 -23.22
CA GLN A 290 -5.88 -7.43 -23.34
C GLN A 290 -6.81 -7.47 -22.12
N GLN A 291 -6.39 -6.94 -20.96
CA GLN A 291 -7.18 -6.92 -19.72
C GLN A 291 -7.94 -5.61 -19.50
N PHE A 292 -7.67 -4.55 -20.28
CA PHE A 292 -8.15 -3.18 -20.01
C PHE A 292 -8.56 -2.45 -21.29
N ASP A 293 -9.49 -1.51 -21.19
CA ASP A 293 -9.84 -0.64 -22.33
C ASP A 293 -8.75 0.43 -22.56
N LYS A 294 -7.78 0.07 -23.41
CA LYS A 294 -6.65 0.94 -23.77
C LYS A 294 -7.11 2.21 -24.51
N GLU A 295 -8.08 2.10 -25.41
CA GLU A 295 -8.52 3.22 -26.25
C GLU A 295 -9.22 4.29 -25.37
N TRP A 296 -10.14 3.87 -24.50
CA TRP A 296 -10.77 4.73 -23.51
C TRP A 296 -9.74 5.39 -22.58
N TYR A 297 -8.76 4.62 -22.10
CA TYR A 297 -7.72 5.15 -21.20
C TYR A 297 -6.77 6.14 -21.88
N ASP A 298 -6.37 5.90 -23.14
CA ASP A 298 -5.52 6.83 -23.90
C ASP A 298 -6.26 8.12 -24.29
N ASP A 299 -7.55 8.05 -24.64
CA ASP A 299 -8.36 9.25 -24.85
C ASP A 299 -8.61 10.02 -23.55
N LEU A 300 -8.74 9.34 -22.40
CA LEU A 300 -8.80 9.97 -21.07
C LEU A 300 -7.48 10.68 -20.73
N ARG A 301 -6.32 10.04 -21.00
CA ARG A 301 -4.98 10.67 -20.87
C ARG A 301 -4.86 11.92 -21.73
N LYS A 302 -5.33 11.87 -22.97
CA LYS A 302 -5.32 13.00 -23.93
C LYS A 302 -6.25 14.13 -23.47
N LYS A 303 -7.46 13.82 -23.02
CA LYS A 303 -8.44 14.78 -22.46
C LYS A 303 -7.90 15.54 -21.26
N TYR A 304 -7.18 14.87 -20.36
CA TYR A 304 -6.61 15.46 -19.14
C TYR A 304 -5.09 15.73 -19.21
N HIS A 305 -4.57 15.89 -20.43
CA HIS A 305 -3.19 16.29 -20.75
C HIS A 305 -2.06 15.40 -20.19
N ALA A 306 -2.40 14.20 -19.71
CA ALA A 306 -1.50 13.27 -19.02
C ALA A 306 -0.52 12.52 -19.92
N GLN A 307 -0.49 12.80 -21.23
CA GLN A 307 0.38 12.11 -22.20
C GLN A 307 1.88 12.33 -21.95
N SER A 308 2.27 13.33 -21.15
CA SER A 308 3.65 13.58 -20.70
C SER A 308 4.07 12.78 -19.45
N LEU A 309 3.12 12.14 -18.77
CA LEU A 309 3.38 11.22 -17.66
C LEU A 309 3.50 9.78 -18.20
N PRO A 310 4.17 8.87 -17.46
CA PRO A 310 4.07 7.43 -17.73
C PRO A 310 2.60 6.97 -17.81
N ASN A 311 2.32 5.96 -18.62
CA ASN A 311 1.05 5.24 -18.65
C ASN A 311 0.99 4.19 -17.51
N VAL A 312 -0.10 3.41 -17.38
CA VAL A 312 -0.21 2.41 -16.30
C VAL A 312 0.82 1.29 -16.47
N TYR A 313 0.93 0.70 -17.67
CA TYR A 313 1.93 -0.34 -17.99
C TYR A 313 3.35 0.15 -17.68
N ASP A 314 3.72 1.37 -18.10
CA ASP A 314 5.03 1.99 -17.82
C ASP A 314 5.39 2.07 -16.33
N LYS A 315 4.40 2.08 -15.43
CA LYS A 315 4.61 2.14 -13.97
C LYS A 315 4.67 0.78 -13.28
N VAL A 316 4.16 -0.28 -13.92
CA VAL A 316 3.97 -1.60 -13.27
C VAL A 316 4.76 -2.72 -13.91
N ALA A 317 5.13 -2.58 -15.19
CA ALA A 317 5.92 -3.56 -15.93
C ALA A 317 7.37 -3.60 -15.43
N VAL A 318 7.93 -4.81 -15.33
CA VAL A 318 9.36 -4.98 -14.98
C VAL A 318 10.21 -5.03 -16.25
N ASP A 319 11.21 -4.14 -16.31
CA ASP A 319 12.31 -4.27 -17.26
C ASP A 319 13.23 -5.44 -16.84
N VAL A 320 12.92 -6.63 -17.38
CA VAL A 320 13.66 -7.87 -17.14
C VAL A 320 15.10 -7.80 -17.64
N GLU A 321 15.38 -7.05 -18.70
CA GLU A 321 16.74 -6.93 -19.25
C GLU A 321 17.60 -5.96 -18.43
N ALA A 322 17.04 -4.85 -17.94
CA ALA A 322 17.71 -4.02 -16.94
C ALA A 322 17.97 -4.81 -15.64
N GLY A 323 17.02 -5.65 -15.20
CA GLY A 323 17.20 -6.53 -14.05
C GLY A 323 18.33 -7.55 -14.24
N ARG A 324 18.34 -8.27 -15.37
CA ARG A 324 19.43 -9.18 -15.77
C ARG A 324 20.77 -8.46 -15.82
N LYS A 325 20.80 -7.23 -16.38
CA LYS A 325 22.01 -6.40 -16.46
C LYS A 325 22.52 -5.97 -15.09
N GLU A 326 21.66 -5.48 -14.19
CA GLU A 326 22.07 -5.09 -12.83
C GLU A 326 22.64 -6.28 -12.05
N ILE A 327 22.00 -7.46 -12.14
CA ILE A 327 22.51 -8.69 -11.51
C ILE A 327 23.90 -9.07 -12.04
N ARG A 328 24.14 -8.87 -13.34
CA ARG A 328 25.42 -9.19 -14.02
C ARG A 328 26.54 -8.20 -13.72
N GLU A 329 26.23 -6.91 -13.62
CA GLU A 329 27.21 -5.83 -13.42
C GLU A 329 27.47 -5.50 -11.94
N SER A 330 26.51 -5.77 -11.04
CA SER A 330 26.61 -5.37 -9.63
C SER A 330 27.46 -6.33 -8.79
N TRP A 331 28.79 -6.15 -8.85
CA TRP A 331 29.75 -6.73 -7.89
C TRP A 331 29.33 -6.47 -6.41
N SER A 332 28.56 -5.39 -6.17
CA SER A 332 27.99 -5.08 -4.86
C SER A 332 26.91 -6.08 -4.40
N HIS A 333 26.15 -6.70 -5.31
CA HIS A 333 25.17 -7.74 -4.97
C HIS A 333 25.87 -9.02 -4.48
N TRP A 334 26.99 -9.40 -5.08
CA TRP A 334 27.80 -10.53 -4.61
C TRP A 334 28.38 -10.30 -3.20
N VAL A 335 28.77 -9.08 -2.86
CA VAL A 335 29.23 -8.76 -1.48
C VAL A 335 28.05 -8.70 -0.50
N LYS A 336 26.89 -8.16 -0.89
CA LYS A 336 25.70 -8.07 -0.03
C LYS A 336 24.99 -9.41 0.17
N SER A 337 25.05 -10.35 -0.78
CA SER A 337 24.51 -11.70 -0.60
C SER A 337 25.36 -12.57 0.33
N LYS A 338 26.61 -12.15 0.63
CA LYS A 338 27.49 -12.85 1.60
C LYS A 338 27.11 -12.48 3.04
N ARG A 339 27.01 -13.51 3.88
CA ARG A 339 26.89 -13.35 5.34
C ARG A 339 28.24 -12.94 5.97
N PRO A 340 28.24 -12.17 7.06
CA PRO A 340 27.10 -11.47 7.68
C PRO A 340 26.82 -10.09 7.04
N LEU A 341 27.60 -9.69 6.03
CA LEU A 341 27.71 -8.31 5.54
C LEU A 341 26.37 -7.73 5.05
N GLY A 342 25.56 -8.49 4.31
CA GLY A 342 24.25 -8.03 3.82
C GLY A 342 23.30 -7.54 4.91
N GLY A 343 23.10 -8.35 5.96
CA GLY A 343 22.19 -8.03 7.06
C GLY A 343 22.68 -6.85 7.90
N LEU A 344 23.99 -6.82 8.21
CA LEU A 344 24.61 -5.70 8.91
C LEU A 344 24.53 -4.40 8.10
N TRP A 345 24.68 -4.48 6.77
CA TRP A 345 24.55 -3.34 5.87
C TRP A 345 23.12 -2.81 5.78
N GLY A 346 22.11 -3.71 5.72
CA GLY A 346 20.69 -3.33 5.76
C GLY A 346 20.31 -2.62 7.07
N ILE A 347 20.70 -3.20 8.22
CA ILE A 347 20.48 -2.58 9.54
C ILE A 347 21.18 -1.21 9.63
N TYR A 348 22.42 -1.09 9.17
CA TYR A 348 23.14 0.19 9.10
C TYR A 348 22.40 1.23 8.22
N LYS A 349 21.86 0.80 7.07
CA LYS A 349 21.10 1.68 6.15
C LYS A 349 19.82 2.20 6.82
N ALA A 350 19.05 1.32 7.48
CA ALA A 350 17.82 1.69 8.20
C ALA A 350 18.07 2.58 9.44
N ILE A 351 19.19 2.37 10.15
CA ILE A 351 19.62 3.28 11.24
C ILE A 351 20.00 4.65 10.66
N LYS A 352 20.63 4.70 9.49
CA LYS A 352 21.05 5.95 8.82
C LYS A 352 19.87 6.75 8.25
N SER A 353 18.87 6.09 7.67
CA SER A 353 17.64 6.73 7.16
C SER A 353 16.71 7.20 8.28
N ARG A 354 16.76 6.54 9.44
CA ARG A 354 15.87 6.73 10.61
C ARG A 354 14.40 6.37 10.36
N GLU A 355 14.09 5.62 9.31
CA GLU A 355 12.70 5.24 8.96
C GLU A 355 12.01 4.46 10.09
N TYR A 356 12.76 3.68 10.88
CA TYR A 356 12.27 3.02 12.10
C TYR A 356 11.61 3.98 13.11
N MET A 357 12.01 5.25 13.14
CA MET A 357 11.38 6.28 13.98
C MET A 357 9.94 6.58 13.55
N ILE A 358 9.58 6.36 12.28
CA ILE A 358 8.22 6.55 11.77
C ILE A 358 7.31 5.42 12.28
N ALA A 359 7.77 4.17 12.21
CA ALA A 359 7.05 2.99 12.76
C ALA A 359 6.88 3.06 14.30
N ARG A 360 7.85 3.69 14.99
CA ARG A 360 7.79 3.98 16.44
C ARG A 360 6.91 5.18 16.81
N THR A 361 6.58 6.06 15.86
CA THR A 361 5.77 7.28 16.10
C THR A 361 4.43 7.31 15.37
N SER A 362 4.05 6.17 14.77
CA SER A 362 2.77 5.96 14.09
C SER A 362 1.60 6.42 14.96
N ALA A 363 0.72 7.20 14.35
CA ALA A 363 -0.35 7.94 15.00
C ALA A 363 -1.24 7.05 15.88
N TRP A 364 -1.70 5.96 15.25
CA TRP A 364 -2.73 5.06 15.73
C TRP A 364 -2.36 4.31 17.02
N LYS A 365 -1.06 4.12 17.30
CA LYS A 365 -0.57 3.45 18.50
C LYS A 365 -0.86 4.26 19.79
N LYS A 366 -1.30 5.51 19.66
CA LYS A 366 -1.84 6.34 20.76
C LYS A 366 -3.36 6.26 20.89
N CYS A 367 -4.05 5.65 19.93
CA CYS A 367 -5.51 5.60 19.87
C CYS A 367 -6.13 4.47 20.72
N GLU A 368 -5.34 3.51 21.24
CA GLU A 368 -5.80 2.43 22.14
C GLU A 368 -6.77 2.89 23.24
N ASN A 369 -6.55 4.09 23.78
CA ASN A 369 -7.25 4.64 24.94
C ASN A 369 -8.04 5.94 24.62
N VAL A 370 -8.29 6.24 23.35
CA VAL A 370 -9.09 7.41 22.96
C VAL A 370 -10.56 7.16 23.31
N LYS A 371 -11.09 7.95 24.26
CA LYS A 371 -12.53 7.97 24.53
C LYS A 371 -13.28 8.45 23.28
N ILE A 372 -13.95 7.51 22.62
CA ILE A 372 -14.84 7.73 21.48
C ILE A 372 -16.04 8.56 21.98
N ASN A 373 -16.01 9.87 21.72
CA ASN A 373 -17.04 10.80 22.22
C ASN A 373 -18.18 10.89 21.20
N ASN A 374 -19.25 10.13 21.40
CA ASN A 374 -20.40 10.04 20.49
C ASN A 374 -21.28 11.32 20.41
N THR A 375 -20.87 12.44 21.02
CA THR A 375 -21.56 13.74 21.00
C THR A 375 -21.08 14.63 19.84
N LEU A 376 -21.58 14.33 18.64
CA LEU A 376 -21.19 15.00 17.38
C LEU A 376 -21.55 16.51 17.30
N GLU A 377 -22.62 16.94 17.97
CA GLU A 377 -23.29 18.22 17.70
C GLU A 377 -22.44 19.48 17.97
N GLY A 378 -21.54 19.42 18.96
CA GLY A 378 -20.88 20.62 19.48
C GLY A 378 -19.69 21.15 18.66
N ARG A 379 -18.98 20.29 17.90
CA ARG A 379 -17.59 20.61 17.47
C ARG A 379 -17.44 21.08 16.02
N PHE A 380 -18.31 20.66 15.10
CA PHE A 380 -18.15 20.96 13.67
C PHE A 380 -18.32 22.45 13.31
N LYS A 381 -19.25 23.18 13.96
CA LYS A 381 -19.49 24.61 13.67
C LYS A 381 -18.26 25.50 13.96
N HIS A 382 -17.52 25.25 15.05
CA HIS A 382 -16.43 26.14 15.46
C HIS A 382 -15.13 25.98 14.65
N ARG A 383 -14.75 24.75 14.26
CA ARG A 383 -13.49 24.53 13.53
C ARG A 383 -13.55 24.87 12.04
N ARG A 384 -14.71 24.74 11.39
CA ARG A 384 -14.88 25.10 9.96
C ARG A 384 -14.53 26.58 9.71
N ILE A 385 -14.91 27.47 10.62
CA ILE A 385 -14.62 28.91 10.54
C ILE A 385 -13.11 29.19 10.65
N GLN A 386 -12.38 28.51 11.53
CA GLN A 386 -10.95 28.76 11.75
C GLN A 386 -10.03 28.17 10.66
N TYR A 387 -10.41 27.07 10.00
CA TYR A 387 -9.56 26.48 8.96
C TYR A 387 -9.73 27.19 7.62
N PHE A 388 -10.96 27.42 7.16
CA PHE A 388 -11.23 28.11 5.90
C PHE A 388 -10.73 29.56 5.90
N SER A 389 -10.80 30.27 7.03
CA SER A 389 -10.24 31.63 7.15
C SER A 389 -8.72 31.67 7.00
N LYS A 390 -7.98 30.68 7.56
CA LYS A 390 -6.53 30.59 7.40
C LYS A 390 -6.10 30.27 5.98
N VAL A 391 -6.77 29.33 5.31
CA VAL A 391 -6.47 28.96 3.91
C VAL A 391 -6.75 30.14 2.97
N ASN A 392 -7.92 30.77 3.07
CA ASN A 392 -8.26 31.94 2.25
C ASN A 392 -7.33 33.15 2.50
N ALA A 393 -6.90 33.38 3.75
CA ALA A 393 -5.95 34.45 4.05
C ALA A 393 -4.57 34.23 3.39
N HIS A 394 -4.11 32.97 3.26
CA HIS A 394 -2.87 32.67 2.54
C HIS A 394 -3.03 32.92 1.03
N LEU A 395 -4.11 32.44 0.43
CA LEU A 395 -4.38 32.59 -1.00
C LEU A 395 -4.57 34.07 -1.41
N GLN A 396 -5.29 34.87 -0.60
CA GLN A 396 -5.50 36.30 -0.90
C GLN A 396 -4.22 37.14 -0.73
N ASN A 397 -3.35 36.82 0.23
CA ASN A 397 -2.07 37.51 0.38
C ASN A 397 -1.12 37.22 -0.79
N GLY A 398 -1.16 36.02 -1.37
CA GLY A 398 -0.38 35.66 -2.55
C GLY A 398 -0.67 36.50 -3.80
N GLN A 399 -1.87 37.08 -3.93
CA GLN A 399 -2.24 37.89 -5.10
C GLN A 399 -2.02 39.41 -4.94
N ARG A 400 -1.77 39.93 -3.73
CA ARG A 400 -1.65 41.39 -3.51
C ARG A 400 -0.28 41.99 -3.86
N ASN A 401 0.77 41.19 -3.98
CA ASN A 401 2.13 41.67 -4.29
C ASN A 401 2.49 41.55 -5.78
N LYS A 402 1.94 42.46 -6.61
CA LYS A 402 2.40 42.69 -8.00
C LYS A 402 2.57 44.19 -8.28
N GLY A 403 3.68 44.77 -7.81
CA GLY A 403 4.17 46.10 -8.20
C GLY A 403 5.26 45.99 -9.28
N PRO A 404 5.40 46.97 -10.21
CA PRO A 404 6.34 46.88 -11.31
C PRO A 404 7.76 47.30 -10.91
N LEU A 405 8.77 46.50 -11.29
CA LEU A 405 10.18 46.91 -11.26
C LEU A 405 10.85 46.58 -12.60
N ILE A 406 11.29 47.63 -13.29
CA ILE A 406 11.99 47.55 -14.57
C ILE A 406 13.50 47.73 -14.34
N GLY A 407 14.29 46.80 -14.89
CA GLY A 407 15.62 47.12 -15.40
C GLY A 407 16.80 47.07 -14.43
N ARG A 408 17.43 45.89 -14.33
CA ARG A 408 18.80 45.67 -14.87
C ARG A 408 19.12 44.17 -14.95
N ARG A 409 19.60 43.71 -16.11
CA ARG A 409 20.00 42.31 -16.34
C ARG A 409 21.47 42.08 -15.95
N ARG A 410 21.76 41.02 -15.19
CA ARG A 410 22.88 40.10 -15.47
C ARG A 410 22.76 38.79 -14.69
N SER A 411 23.07 37.69 -15.37
CA SER A 411 23.50 36.40 -14.81
C SER A 411 22.62 35.69 -13.74
N GLN A 412 21.44 35.23 -14.12
CA GLN A 412 20.90 33.96 -13.60
C GLN A 412 20.02 33.30 -14.66
N LYS A 413 20.63 32.43 -15.48
CA LYS A 413 19.97 31.73 -16.59
C LYS A 413 20.35 30.24 -16.60
N HIS A 414 20.05 29.55 -15.49
CA HIS A 414 20.00 28.08 -15.35
C HIS A 414 19.13 27.73 -14.13
N THR A 415 18.95 26.43 -13.84
CA THR A 415 18.29 25.92 -12.61
C THR A 415 16.81 26.25 -12.45
N ILE A 416 16.01 25.94 -13.48
CA ILE A 416 14.58 25.55 -13.30
C ILE A 416 14.35 24.10 -13.77
N HIS A 417 15.05 23.65 -14.82
CA HIS A 417 14.99 22.25 -15.27
C HIS A 417 15.56 21.23 -14.25
N GLU A 418 16.53 21.64 -13.43
CA GLU A 418 17.22 20.72 -12.49
C GLU A 418 16.41 20.39 -11.23
N GLN A 419 15.49 21.28 -10.81
CA GLN A 419 14.64 21.03 -9.65
C GLN A 419 13.51 20.03 -9.95
N PHE A 420 13.10 19.91 -11.22
CA PHE A 420 11.97 19.05 -11.62
C PHE A 420 12.33 17.56 -11.54
N ASN A 421 13.48 17.15 -12.10
CA ASN A 421 13.92 15.76 -12.09
C ASN A 421 14.26 15.25 -10.68
N THR A 422 14.76 16.13 -9.81
CA THR A 422 15.23 15.76 -8.46
C THR A 422 14.10 15.28 -7.55
N PHE A 423 12.86 15.74 -7.75
CA PHE A 423 11.75 15.41 -6.84
C PHE A 423 11.04 14.08 -7.19
N GLN A 424 10.98 13.70 -8.48
CA GLN A 424 10.46 12.39 -8.88
C GLN A 424 11.50 11.27 -8.75
N GLU A 425 12.81 11.54 -8.94
CA GLU A 425 13.86 10.55 -8.72
C GLU A 425 14.01 10.10 -7.24
N LEU A 426 13.37 10.76 -6.25
CA LEU A 426 13.53 10.39 -4.83
C LEU A 426 12.52 9.37 -4.31
N LEU A 427 11.29 9.34 -4.82
CA LEU A 427 10.22 8.48 -4.28
C LEU A 427 10.28 7.02 -4.75
N ILE A 428 11.04 6.73 -5.81
CA ILE A 428 11.17 5.37 -6.40
C ILE A 428 12.53 4.72 -6.07
N ARG A 429 13.50 5.50 -5.56
CA ARG A 429 14.94 5.16 -5.65
C ARG A 429 15.61 4.66 -4.37
N ASP A 430 15.08 4.96 -3.19
CA ASP A 430 15.73 4.55 -1.92
C ASP A 430 15.28 3.17 -1.40
N ALA A 431 14.23 2.57 -1.97
CA ALA A 431 13.76 1.23 -1.62
C ALA A 431 14.75 0.13 -2.05
N PHE A 432 15.21 0.16 -3.30
CA PHE A 432 16.21 -0.80 -3.83
C PHE A 432 17.16 -0.15 -4.86
N SER A 433 18.38 -0.70 -4.93
CA SER A 433 19.57 -0.22 -5.68
C SER A 433 20.23 1.06 -5.13
N LEU A 434 21.56 1.12 -5.15
CA LEU A 434 22.33 2.35 -4.91
C LEU A 434 23.09 2.72 -6.17
N ARG A 435 22.96 3.97 -6.63
CA ARG A 435 23.86 4.56 -7.63
C ARG A 435 24.81 5.56 -6.99
N PRO A 436 26.13 5.46 -7.24
CA PRO A 436 27.00 6.62 -7.41
C PRO A 436 26.79 7.18 -8.83
N GLN A 437 26.89 8.50 -8.99
CA GLN A 437 27.07 9.11 -10.31
C GLN A 437 28.53 8.96 -10.76
N SER A 438 28.76 8.81 -12.07
CA SER A 438 30.07 9.03 -12.69
C SER A 438 29.96 10.15 -13.73
N ASN A 439 30.90 11.10 -13.70
CA ASN A 439 31.00 12.14 -14.71
C ASN A 439 31.59 11.57 -16.00
N LYS A 440 31.25 12.18 -17.14
CA LYS A 440 31.96 11.95 -18.39
C LYS A 440 33.43 12.36 -18.25
N VAL A 441 34.33 11.49 -18.70
CA VAL A 441 35.71 11.82 -19.10
C VAL A 441 35.98 11.04 -20.37
N ASP A 442 36.22 11.73 -21.48
CA ASP A 442 36.48 11.11 -22.79
C ASP A 442 37.96 10.74 -22.93
N VAL A 443 38.26 9.45 -23.08
CA VAL A 443 39.59 8.90 -23.48
C VAL A 443 39.31 7.70 -24.42
N PRO A 444 40.03 7.53 -25.56
CA PRO A 444 39.49 6.81 -26.71
C PRO A 444 39.84 5.32 -26.81
N ASN A 445 39.17 4.67 -27.78
CA ASN A 445 39.35 3.35 -28.41
C ASN A 445 40.57 2.50 -28.04
N ALA A 446 40.32 1.22 -27.76
CA ALA A 446 41.27 0.13 -27.95
C ALA A 446 40.53 -1.13 -28.45
N ASP A 447 40.89 -1.63 -29.63
CA ASP A 447 40.30 -2.83 -30.23
C ASP A 447 40.84 -4.13 -29.60
N ILE A 448 39.95 -5.03 -29.13
CA ILE A 448 40.33 -6.42 -28.84
C ILE A 448 39.31 -7.40 -29.43
N ILE A 449 39.85 -8.22 -30.33
CA ILE A 449 39.30 -9.32 -31.13
C ILE A 449 38.48 -10.34 -30.31
N PRO A 450 37.37 -10.89 -30.83
CA PRO A 450 36.62 -11.97 -30.18
C PRO A 450 37.22 -13.38 -30.44
N PRO A 451 37.20 -14.29 -29.46
CA PRO A 451 37.39 -15.72 -29.69
C PRO A 451 36.07 -16.39 -30.10
N SER A 452 36.08 -17.14 -31.20
CA SER A 452 35.00 -18.04 -31.59
C SER A 452 35.23 -19.46 -31.07
N ASN A 453 34.14 -20.22 -30.97
CA ASN A 453 34.08 -21.69 -30.85
C ASN A 453 34.88 -22.37 -29.72
N LEU A 454 34.19 -22.67 -28.61
CA LEU A 454 34.06 -24.03 -28.08
C LEU A 454 32.84 -24.15 -27.15
#